data_AF-A0A7V3HJ13-F1
#
_entry.id   AF-A0A7V3HJ13-F1
#
_cell.length_a   1.000
_cell.length_b   1.000
_cell.length_c   1.000
_cell.angle_alpha   90.00
_cell.angle_beta   90.00
_cell.angle_gamma   90.00
#
_symmetry.space_group_name_H-M   'P 1'
#
loop_
_entity.id
_entity.type
_entity.pdbx_description
1 polymer ?
#
loop_
_entity_poly.entity_id
_entity_poly.type
_entity_poly.pdbx_seq_one_letter_code
_entity_poly.pdbx_strand_id
1 'polypeptide(L)' 'MQEIMRIMQGYLSHWIEHNNEHAERYEEWAMKAKEAGLEKVSERLAKASSLLREASKELEAAYKELESVKLV' A
#
# COMPACT_ATOMS: atom_id res chain seq x y z
N MET A 1 7.76 22.04 13.56
CA MET A 1 6.55 21.16 13.62
C MET A 1 5.76 21.19 12.33
N GLN A 2 5.30 22.35 11.84
CA GLN A 2 4.57 22.47 10.56
C GLN A 2 5.30 21.87 9.35
N GLU A 3 6.62 22.07 9.25
CA GLU A 3 7.44 21.52 8.16
C GLU A 3 7.52 19.98 8.18
N ILE A 4 7.71 19.39 9.37
CA ILE A 4 7.73 17.92 9.55
C ILE A 4 6.38 17.32 9.14
N MET A 5 5.28 17.94 9.54
CA MET A 5 3.93 17.47 9.18
C MET A 5 3.70 17.51 7.65
N ARG A 6 4.15 18.57 6.97
CA ARG A 6 4.05 18.67 5.50
C ARG A 6 4.85 17.58 4.80
N ILE A 7 6.09 17.36 5.23
CA ILE A 7 6.96 16.33 4.67
C ILE A 7 6.35 14.94 4.88
N MET A 8 5.86 14.66 6.09
CA MET A 8 5.21 13.39 6.42
C MET A 8 3.95 13.13 5.61
N GLN A 9 3.10 14.14 5.37
CA GLN A 9 1.95 13.99 4.47
C GLN A 9 2.38 13.60 3.04
N GLY A 10 3.45 14.22 2.53
CA GLY A 10 3.97 13.88 1.21
C GLY A 10 4.44 12.42 1.13
N TYR A 11 5.16 11.95 2.15
CA TYR A 11 5.58 10.55 2.21
C TYR A 11 4.42 9.58 2.33
N LEU A 12 3.46 9.85 3.22
CA LEU A 12 2.28 8.99 3.39
C LEU A 12 1.49 8.86 2.08
N SER A 13 1.20 9.99 1.41
CA SER A 13 0.50 9.97 0.12
C SER A 13 1.26 9.17 -0.93
N HIS A 14 2.58 9.38 -1.04
CA HIS A 14 3.42 8.68 -2.01
C HIS A 14 3.49 7.18 -1.74
N TRP A 15 3.63 6.76 -0.48
CA TRP A 15 3.70 5.35 -0.11
C TRP A 15 2.37 4.63 -0.30
N ILE A 16 1.22 5.28 -0.03
CA ILE A 16 -0.11 4.72 -0.30
C ILE A 16 -0.26 4.42 -1.80
N GLU A 17 0.04 5.40 -2.64
CA GLU A 17 -0.02 5.26 -4.11
C GLU A 17 0.88 4.12 -4.58
N HIS A 18 2.14 4.11 -4.15
CA HIS A 18 3.12 3.12 -4.56
C HIS A 18 2.77 1.69 -4.08
N ASN A 19 2.25 1.54 -2.86
CA ASN A 19 1.78 0.25 -2.36
C ASN A 19 0.60 -0.28 -3.18
N ASN A 20 -0.33 0.60 -3.59
CA ASN A 20 -1.47 0.22 -4.40
C ASN A 20 -1.03 -0.21 -5.81
N GLU A 21 -0.13 0.53 -6.46
CA GLU A 21 0.47 0.14 -7.75
C GLU A 21 1.16 -1.23 -7.67
N HIS A 22 1.93 -1.47 -6.61
CA HIS A 22 2.59 -2.76 -6.41
C HIS A 22 1.60 -3.89 -6.12
N ALA A 23 0.58 -3.64 -5.32
CA ALA A 23 -0.47 -4.62 -5.02
C ALA A 23 -1.20 -5.08 -6.29
N GLU A 24 -1.56 -4.14 -7.18
CA GLU A 24 -2.19 -4.45 -8.47
C GLU A 24 -1.25 -5.28 -9.35
N ARG A 25 0.02 -4.87 -9.49
CA ARG A 25 0.99 -5.66 -10.27
C ARG A 25 1.22 -7.05 -9.69
N TYR A 26 1.23 -7.20 -8.38
CA TYR A 26 1.40 -8.50 -7.74
C TYR A 26 0.17 -9.40 -7.98
N GLU A 27 -1.05 -8.84 -7.95
CA GLU A 27 -2.27 -9.57 -8.32
C GLU A 27 -2.24 -10.03 -9.77
N GLU A 28 -1.86 -9.17 -10.71
CA GLU A 28 -1.72 -9.53 -12.13
C GLU A 28 -0.75 -10.70 -12.33
N TRP A 29 0.41 -10.67 -11.68
CA TRP A 29 1.39 -11.74 -11.76
C TRP A 29 0.97 -12.99 -10.99
N ALA A 30 0.20 -12.85 -9.90
CA ALA A 30 -0.39 -13.99 -9.22
C ALA A 30 -1.34 -14.75 -10.15
N MET A 31 -2.15 -14.04 -10.96
CA MET A 31 -3.02 -14.68 -11.96
C MET A 31 -2.20 -15.39 -13.04
N LYS A 32 -1.18 -14.73 -13.61
CA LYS A 32 -0.30 -15.34 -14.62
C LYS A 32 0.43 -16.57 -14.09
N ALA A 33 0.91 -16.52 -12.84
CA ALA A 33 1.56 -17.66 -12.18
C ALA A 33 0.58 -18.83 -12.00
N LYS A 34 -0.68 -18.55 -11.67
CA LYS A 34 -1.73 -19.57 -11.56
C LYS A 34 -2.03 -20.21 -12.91
N GLU A 35 -2.16 -19.42 -13.97
CA GLU A 35 -2.35 -19.91 -15.35
C GLU A 35 -1.19 -20.79 -15.83
N ALA A 36 0.03 -20.53 -15.34
CA ALA A 36 1.22 -21.31 -15.63
C ALA A 36 1.40 -22.57 -14.75
N GLY A 37 0.46 -22.90 -13.86
CA GLY A 37 0.57 -24.05 -12.95
C GLY A 37 1.64 -23.87 -11.85
N LEU A 38 1.89 -22.62 -11.44
CA LEU A 38 2.82 -22.27 -10.36
C LEU A 38 2.05 -21.85 -9.10
N GLU A 39 1.23 -22.75 -8.54
CA GLU A 39 0.29 -22.44 -7.46
C GLU A 39 0.95 -21.76 -6.26
N LYS A 40 2.08 -22.30 -5.77
CA LYS A 40 2.79 -21.72 -4.62
C LYS A 40 3.33 -20.32 -4.90
N VAL A 41 3.73 -20.03 -6.14
CA VAL A 41 4.20 -18.69 -6.53
C VAL A 41 3.02 -17.72 -6.56
N SER A 42 1.90 -18.15 -7.15
CA SER A 42 0.65 -17.39 -7.17
C SER A 42 0.18 -17.02 -5.76
N GLU A 43 0.16 -17.99 -4.83
CA GLU A 43 -0.23 -17.77 -3.43
C GLU A 43 0.65 -16.73 -2.73
N ARG A 44 1.98 -16.78 -2.97
CA ARG A 44 2.92 -15.82 -2.37
C ARG A 44 2.73 -14.41 -2.92
N LEU A 45 2.51 -14.27 -4.22
CA LEU A 45 2.24 -12.98 -4.86
C LEU A 45 0.91 -12.39 -4.39
N ALA A 46 -0.14 -13.21 -4.32
CA ALA A 46 -1.44 -12.79 -3.80
C ALA A 46 -1.33 -12.35 -2.33
N LYS A 47 -0.57 -13.09 -1.50
CA LYS A 47 -0.35 -12.69 -0.10
C LYS A 47 0.45 -11.39 0.00
N ALA A 48 1.47 -11.19 -0.83
CA ALA A 48 2.24 -9.95 -0.87
C ALA A 48 1.36 -8.75 -1.24
N SER A 49 0.48 -8.90 -2.23
CA SER A 49 -0.50 -7.88 -2.59
C SER A 49 -1.42 -7.52 -1.41
N SER A 50 -1.99 -8.54 -0.75
CA SER A 50 -2.84 -8.34 0.44
C SER A 50 -2.12 -7.57 1.54
N LEU A 51 -0.85 -7.89 1.80
CA LEU A 51 -0.05 -7.20 2.83
C LEU A 51 0.22 -5.74 2.46
N LEU A 52 0.47 -5.43 1.19
CA LEU A 52 0.59 -4.03 0.74
C LEU A 52 -0.71 -3.25 0.90
N ARG A 53 -1.86 -3.86 0.59
CA ARG A 53 -3.17 -3.23 0.80
C ARG A 53 -3.47 -3.01 2.28
N GLU A 54 -3.09 -3.94 3.16
CA GLU A 54 -3.17 -3.76 4.62
C GLU A 54 -2.29 -2.61 5.08
N ALA A 55 -1.05 -2.54 4.60
CA ALA A 55 -0.15 -1.42 4.89
C ALA A 55 -0.75 -0.08 4.41
N SER A 56 -1.29 0.00 3.20
CA SER A 56 -1.95 1.22 2.68
C SER A 56 -3.07 1.70 3.60
N LYS A 57 -3.89 0.80 4.16
CA LYS A 57 -4.97 1.17 5.09
C LYS A 57 -4.44 1.84 6.37
N GLU A 58 -3.37 1.30 6.93
CA GLU A 58 -2.73 1.89 8.11
C GLU A 58 -2.11 3.26 7.79
N LEU A 59 -1.51 3.40 6.60
CA LEU A 59 -0.98 4.69 6.14
C LEU A 59 -2.08 5.72 5.89
N GLU A 60 -3.22 5.31 5.33
CA GLU A 60 -4.41 6.16 5.17
C GLU A 60 -4.96 6.61 6.52
N ALA A 61 -5.00 5.72 7.51
CA ALA A 61 -5.39 6.08 8.88
C ALA A 61 -4.41 7.11 9.47
N ALA A 62 -3.09 6.88 9.36
CA ALA A 62 -2.08 7.83 9.80
C ALA A 62 -2.20 9.19 9.10
N TYR A 63 -2.50 9.20 7.80
CA TYR A 63 -2.73 10.43 7.03
C TYR A 63 -3.93 11.21 7.56
N LYS A 64 -5.05 10.54 7.83
CA LYS A 64 -6.27 11.16 8.41
C LYS A 64 -6.03 11.71 9.81
N GLU A 65 -5.34 10.96 10.66
CA GLU A 65 -4.96 11.44 12.00
C GLU A 65 -4.10 12.71 11.91
N LEU A 66 -3.15 12.74 10.97
CA LEU A 66 -2.30 13.91 10.74
C LEU A 66 -3.08 15.14 10.23
N GLU A 67 -4.13 14.94 9.42
CA GLU A 67 -5.03 16.02 9.01
C GLU A 67 -5.89 16.54 10.18
N SER A 68 -6.34 15.66 11.07
CA SER A 68 -7.13 16.05 12.24
C SER A 68 -6.36 16.98 13.19
N VAL A 69 -5.05 16.73 13.35
CA VAL A 69 -4.15 17.56 14.18
C VAL A 69 -3.96 18.96 13.61
N LYS A 70 -4.16 19.17 12.30
CA LYS A 70 -4.05 20.50 11.68
C LYS A 70 -5.29 21.39 11.91
N LEU A 71 -6.41 20.80 12.31
CA LEU A 71 -7.69 21.50 12.52
C LEU A 71 -7.89 21.99 13.96
N VAL A 72 -6.95 21.69 14.87
CA VAL A 72 -6.92 22.10 16.28
C VAL A 72 -5.84 23.15 16.50
#